data_AF-A0AAI8SK20-F1
#
_entry.id   AF-A0AAI8SK20-F1
#
_cell.length_a   1.000
_cell.length_b   1.000
_cell.length_c   1.000
_cell.angle_alpha   90.00
_cell.angle_beta   90.00
_cell.angle_gamma   90.00
#
_symmetry.space_group_name_H-M   'P 1'
#
loop_
_entity.id
_entity.type
_entity.pdbx_description
1 polymer ?
#
loop_
_entity_poly.entity_id
_entity_poly.type
_entity_poly.pdbx_seq_one_letter_code
_entity_poly.pdbx_strand_id
1 'polypeptide(L)'
;MRTRYPLLNAHQKARLEAVFTDEAHLAVQLCWSFYQRLIAAYAHPDRRRGKTMMTTIINTLRHGVPDELEELAQLGRTLWRRRNDILAFFDHHASTAPPKRSTADWKHCAATRWDSET
;
A
#
# COMPACT_ATOMS: atom_id res chain seq x y z
N MET A 1 -12.16 10.71 -0.04
CA MET A 1 -12.55 9.51 0.74
C MET A 1 -11.39 9.12 1.65
N ARG A 2 -11.59 9.00 2.97
CA ARG A 2 -10.52 8.62 3.93
C ARG A 2 -10.54 7.10 4.10
N THR A 3 -9.47 6.42 3.73
CA THR A 3 -9.39 4.95 3.75
C THR A 3 -8.67 4.40 4.99
N ARG A 4 -7.93 5.24 5.72
CA ARG A 4 -7.19 4.86 6.94
C ARG A 4 -8.10 4.93 8.16
N TYR A 5 -8.15 3.86 8.95
CA TYR A 5 -9.00 3.79 10.15
C TYR A 5 -8.80 4.95 11.15
N PRO A 6 -7.57 5.39 11.45
CA PRO A 6 -7.36 6.51 12.37
C PRO A 6 -7.91 7.85 11.90
N LEU A 7 -8.19 8.01 10.59
CA LEU A 7 -8.70 9.24 10.01
C LEU A 7 -10.24 9.29 9.93
N LEU A 8 -10.91 8.18 10.27
CA LEU A 8 -12.36 8.08 10.27
C LEU A 8 -12.97 8.78 11.49
N ASN A 9 -14.07 9.49 11.27
CA ASN A 9 -14.87 10.02 12.38
C ASN A 9 -15.68 8.91 13.07
N ALA A 10 -16.25 9.20 14.24
CA ALA A 10 -16.99 8.23 15.03
C ALA A 10 -18.15 7.58 14.25
N HIS A 11 -18.91 8.38 13.50
CA HIS A 11 -20.02 7.89 12.68
C HIS A 11 -19.57 6.94 11.56
N GLN A 12 -18.44 7.24 10.91
CA GLN A 12 -17.83 6.39 9.88
C GLN A 12 -17.35 5.07 10.46
N LYS A 13 -16.79 5.08 11.67
CA LYS A 13 -16.39 3.86 12.38
C LYS A 13 -17.60 2.99 12.74
N ALA A 14 -18.63 3.59 13.35
CA ALA A 14 -19.85 2.87 13.70
C ALA A 14 -20.52 2.22 12.49
N ARG A 15 -20.55 2.92 11.34
CA ARG A 15 -21.07 2.34 10.10
C ARG A 15 -20.22 1.17 9.59
N LEU A 16 -18.91 1.24 9.72
CA LEU A 16 -18.01 0.16 9.32
C LEU A 16 -18.18 -1.06 10.24
N GLU A 17 -18.26 -0.83 11.55
CA GLU A 17 -18.51 -1.87 12.56
C GLU A 17 -19.85 -2.56 12.31
N ALA A 18 -20.90 -1.81 12.00
CA ALA A 18 -22.21 -2.38 11.68
C ALA A 18 -22.19 -3.33 10.47
N VAL A 19 -21.35 -3.06 9.45
CA VAL A 19 -21.18 -3.96 8.29
C VAL A 19 -20.43 -5.23 8.72
N PHE A 20 -19.48 -5.13 9.64
CA PHE A 20 -18.67 -6.25 10.10
C PHE A 20 -19.34 -7.13 11.16
N THR A 21 -20.50 -6.74 11.70
CA THR A 21 -21.26 -7.57 12.65
C THR A 21 -21.83 -8.84 12.00
N ASP A 22 -22.03 -8.83 10.68
CA ASP A 22 -22.55 -9.98 9.93
C ASP A 22 -21.41 -10.94 9.54
N GLU A 23 -21.54 -12.21 9.92
CA GLU A 23 -20.57 -13.27 9.60
C GLU A 23 -20.36 -13.45 8.09
N ALA A 24 -21.36 -13.13 7.26
CA ALA A 24 -21.21 -13.13 5.80
C ALA A 24 -20.13 -12.15 5.30
N HIS A 25 -19.79 -11.13 6.09
CA HIS A 25 -18.76 -10.13 5.77
C HIS A 25 -17.40 -10.42 6.41
N LEU A 26 -17.21 -11.57 7.06
CA LEU A 26 -15.95 -11.92 7.73
C LEU A 26 -14.75 -11.85 6.78
N ALA A 27 -14.89 -12.38 5.57
CA ALA A 27 -13.83 -12.33 4.55
C ALA A 27 -13.41 -10.88 4.24
N VAL A 28 -14.39 -9.99 4.09
CA VAL A 28 -14.16 -8.57 3.79
C VAL A 28 -13.51 -7.85 4.98
N GLN A 29 -13.95 -8.14 6.21
CA GLN A 29 -13.35 -7.60 7.43
C GLN A 29 -11.88 -8.02 7.56
N LEU A 30 -11.57 -9.30 7.32
CA LEU A 30 -10.21 -9.82 7.35
C LEU A 30 -9.34 -9.13 6.28
N CYS A 31 -9.79 -9.07 5.02
CA CYS A 31 -9.13 -8.33 3.94
C CYS A 31 -8.83 -6.88 4.33
N TRP A 32 -9.84 -6.16 4.82
CA TRP A 32 -9.70 -4.77 5.22
C TRP A 32 -8.70 -4.61 6.37
N SER A 33 -8.71 -5.52 7.35
CA SER A 33 -7.76 -5.50 8.48
C SER A 33 -6.30 -5.65 8.02
N PHE A 34 -6.04 -6.56 7.08
CA PHE A 34 -4.71 -6.72 6.48
C PHE A 34 -4.30 -5.49 5.71
N TYR A 35 -5.23 -4.90 4.94
CA TYR A 35 -4.97 -3.66 4.23
C TYR A 35 -4.58 -2.50 5.18
N GLN A 36 -5.28 -2.33 6.30
CA GLN A 36 -4.90 -1.34 7.32
C GLN A 36 -3.51 -1.61 7.89
N ARG A 37 -3.18 -2.87 8.18
CA ARG A 37 -1.86 -3.27 8.70
C ARG A 37 -0.74 -2.99 7.70
N LEU A 38 -0.97 -3.25 6.41
CA LEU A 38 -0.02 -2.92 5.33
C LEU A 38 0.23 -1.41 5.27
N ILE A 39 -0.83 -0.59 5.30
CA ILE A 39 -0.70 0.87 5.34
C ILE A 39 0.12 1.31 6.56
N ALA A 40 -0.18 0.75 7.74
CA ALA A 40 0.53 1.08 8.97
C ALA A 40 2.02 0.73 8.88
N ALA A 41 2.38 -0.42 8.29
CA ALA A 41 3.77 -0.82 8.10
C ALA A 41 4.51 0.16 7.18
N TYR A 42 3.94 0.50 6.02
CA TYR A 42 4.55 1.45 5.07
C TYR A 42 4.66 2.88 5.62
N ALA A 43 3.68 3.32 6.41
CA ALA A 43 3.66 4.65 7.00
C ALA A 43 4.45 4.76 8.31
N HIS A 44 5.04 3.67 8.80
CA HIS A 44 5.73 3.66 10.09
C HIS A 44 6.98 4.57 10.02
N PRO A 45 7.17 5.50 10.98
CA PRO A 45 8.27 6.46 10.95
C PRO A 45 9.64 5.77 11.06
N ASP A 46 9.73 4.74 11.90
CA ASP A 46 10.89 3.85 11.97
C ASP A 46 10.77 2.74 10.92
N ARG A 47 11.67 2.74 9.93
CA ARG A 47 11.68 1.78 8.83
C ARG A 47 11.99 0.35 9.29
N ARG A 48 12.81 0.16 10.31
CA ARG A 48 13.10 -1.18 10.85
C ARG A 48 11.84 -1.78 11.45
N ARG A 49 11.10 -1.00 12.24
CA ARG A 49 9.79 -1.41 12.77
C ARG A 49 8.78 -1.68 11.66
N GLY A 50 8.71 -0.80 10.65
CA GLY A 50 7.87 -1.03 9.46
C GLY A 50 8.20 -2.33 8.74
N LYS A 51 9.50 -2.64 8.57
CA LYS A 51 9.98 -3.89 7.96
C LYS A 51 9.57 -5.11 8.78
N THR A 52 9.72 -5.05 10.10
CA THR A 52 9.28 -6.12 11.01
C THR A 52 7.77 -6.33 10.91
N MET A 53 6.97 -5.25 10.93
CA MET A 53 5.52 -5.33 10.74
C MET A 53 5.15 -5.98 9.40
N MET A 54 5.79 -5.57 8.31
CA MET A 54 5.58 -6.13 6.97
C MET A 54 5.93 -7.63 6.94
N THR A 55 7.05 -8.01 7.53
CA THR A 55 7.48 -9.42 7.62
C THR A 55 6.47 -10.26 8.37
N THR A 56 5.96 -9.76 9.51
CA THR A 56 4.91 -10.43 10.28
C THR A 56 3.63 -10.59 9.45
N ILE A 57 3.19 -9.55 8.73
CA ILE A 57 1.99 -9.63 7.87
C ILE A 57 2.15 -10.70 6.79
N ILE A 58 3.30 -10.72 6.10
CA ILE A 58 3.61 -11.71 5.06
C ILE A 58 3.59 -13.13 5.63
N ASN A 59 4.19 -13.35 6.81
CA ASN A 59 4.18 -14.66 7.46
C ASN A 59 2.78 -15.08 7.92
N THR A 60 1.99 -14.16 8.48
CA THR A 60 0.59 -14.44 8.86
C THR A 60 -0.24 -14.81 7.64
N LEU A 61 -0.10 -14.09 6.53
CA LEU A 61 -0.87 -14.38 5.31
C LEU A 61 -0.44 -15.66 4.61
N ARG A 62 0.80 -16.11 4.81
CA ARG A 62 1.28 -17.39 4.27
C ARG A 62 0.68 -18.60 4.99
N HIS A 63 0.46 -18.50 6.30
CA HIS A 63 0.14 -19.66 7.15
C HIS A 63 -1.25 -19.59 7.80
N GLY A 64 -1.82 -18.40 7.93
CA GLY A 64 -3.01 -18.16 8.74
C GLY A 64 -4.29 -17.88 7.94
N VAL A 65 -4.26 -18.08 6.62
CA VAL A 65 -5.43 -17.90 5.76
C VAL A 65 -5.93 -19.28 5.31
N PRO A 66 -7.15 -19.67 5.70
CA PRO A 66 -7.83 -20.86 5.17
C PRO A 66 -7.98 -20.78 3.65
N ASP A 67 -7.81 -21.91 2.95
CA ASP A 67 -7.90 -21.96 1.47
C ASP A 67 -9.29 -21.57 0.95
N GLU A 68 -10.32 -21.66 1.79
CA GLU A 68 -11.69 -21.26 1.52
C GLU A 68 -11.84 -19.74 1.30
N LEU A 69 -10.87 -18.94 1.76
CA LEU A 69 -10.81 -17.50 1.53
C LEU A 69 -9.90 -17.19 0.33
N GLU A 70 -10.36 -17.57 -0.87
CA GLU A 70 -9.58 -17.55 -2.12
C GLU A 70 -8.83 -16.23 -2.36
N GLU A 71 -9.50 -15.09 -2.17
CA GLU A 71 -8.91 -13.76 -2.35
C GLU A 71 -7.75 -13.48 -1.38
N LEU A 72 -7.90 -13.86 -0.11
CA LEU A 72 -6.84 -13.72 0.89
C LEU A 72 -5.70 -14.68 0.63
N ALA A 73 -6.00 -15.91 0.20
CA ALA A 73 -5.01 -16.90 -0.15
C ALA A 73 -4.19 -16.42 -1.36
N GLN A 74 -4.85 -15.82 -2.36
CA GLN A 74 -4.20 -15.24 -3.54
C GLN A 74 -3.31 -14.05 -3.18
N LEU A 75 -3.76 -13.18 -2.29
CA LEU A 75 -2.95 -12.08 -1.76
C LEU A 75 -1.73 -12.61 -1.00
N GLY A 76 -1.91 -13.60 -0.13
CA GLY A 76 -0.83 -14.24 0.63
C GLY A 76 0.24 -14.85 -0.28
N ARG A 77 -0.17 -15.60 -1.31
CA ARG A 77 0.75 -16.14 -2.35
C ARG A 77 1.52 -15.03 -3.05
N THR A 78 0.84 -13.97 -3.45
CA THR A 78 1.44 -12.83 -4.18
C THR A 78 2.47 -12.10 -3.31
N LEU A 79 2.11 -11.76 -2.07
CA LEU A 79 2.98 -11.08 -1.13
C LEU A 79 4.20 -11.94 -0.76
N TRP A 80 4.00 -13.25 -0.59
CA TRP A 80 5.10 -14.17 -0.32
C TRP A 80 6.10 -14.23 -1.49
N ARG A 81 5.59 -14.34 -2.73
CA ARG A 81 6.42 -14.38 -3.93
C ARG A 81 7.24 -13.10 -4.11
N ARG A 82 6.64 -11.95 -3.80
CA ARG A 82 7.27 -10.62 -3.93
C ARG A 82 7.94 -10.10 -2.66
N ARG A 83 8.04 -10.92 -1.61
CA ARG A 83 8.49 -10.46 -0.28
C ARG A 83 9.85 -9.77 -0.31
N ASN A 84 10.78 -10.21 -1.15
CA ASN A 84 12.12 -9.61 -1.23
C ASN A 84 12.02 -8.17 -1.77
N ASP A 85 11.28 -7.96 -2.87
CA ASP A 85 11.05 -6.63 -3.45
C ASP A 85 10.31 -5.71 -2.48
N ILE A 86 9.31 -6.25 -1.78
CA ILE A 86 8.52 -5.52 -0.79
C ILE A 86 9.39 -5.11 0.40
N LEU A 87 10.22 -6.02 0.92
CA LEU A 87 11.07 -5.74 2.06
C LEU A 87 12.22 -4.78 1.72
N ALA A 88 12.67 -4.77 0.46
CA ALA A 88 13.67 -3.81 -0.03
C ALA A 88 13.21 -2.34 0.10
N PHE A 89 11.89 -2.07 0.01
CA PHE A 89 11.35 -0.72 0.27
C PHE A 89 11.80 -0.15 1.62
N PHE A 90 11.96 -1.00 2.63
CA PHE A 90 12.36 -0.57 3.98
C PHE A 90 13.87 -0.42 4.15
N ASP A 91 14.67 -0.99 3.24
CA ASP A 91 16.14 -0.92 3.25
C ASP A 91 16.66 0.34 2.56
N HIS A 92 15.86 0.94 1.67
CA HIS A 92 16.20 2.21 1.05
C HIS A 92 15.98 3.38 2.02
N HIS A 93 17.07 4.06 2.39
CA HIS A 93 16.99 5.41 2.92
C HIS A 93 16.45 6.32 1.80
N ALA A 94 15.17 6.67 1.87
CA ALA A 94 14.69 7.83 1.13
C ALA A 94 15.49 9.03 1.66
N SER A 95 16.26 9.68 0.78
CA SER A 95 16.74 11.02 1.07
C SER A 95 15.52 11.87 1.39
N THR A 96 15.42 12.37 2.62
CA THR A 96 14.39 13.33 3.06
C THR A 96 14.59 14.71 2.43
N ALA A 97 15.44 14.82 1.40
CA ALA A 97 15.54 16.03 0.61
C ALA A 97 14.21 16.21 -0.14
N PRO A 98 13.56 17.39 -0.04
CA PRO A 98 12.41 17.69 -0.87
C PRO A 98 12.79 17.52 -2.35
N PRO A 99 11.85 17.09 -3.22
CA PRO A 99 12.14 16.95 -4.64
C PRO A 99 12.71 18.27 -5.15
N LYS A 100 14.00 18.26 -5.53
CA LYS A 100 14.59 19.41 -6.19
C LYS A 100 13.82 19.58 -7.49
N ARG A 101 13.11 20.70 -7.63
CA ARG A 101 12.50 21.10 -8.90
C ARG A 101 13.63 21.14 -9.93
N SER A 102 13.61 20.22 -10.91
CA SER A 102 14.48 20.31 -12.06
C SER A 102 14.02 21.50 -12.90
N THR A 103 14.60 22.68 -12.69
CA THR A 103 14.61 23.74 -13.68
C THR A 103 15.59 23.34 -14.79
N ALA A 104 15.21 22.35 -15.58
CA ALA A 104 15.77 22.18 -16.91
C ALA A 104 15.06 23.21 -17.81
N ASP A 105 15.86 24.10 -18.37
CA ASP A 105 15.44 25.25 -19.17
C ASP A 105 14.83 24.75 -20.50
N TRP A 106 13.53 24.95 -20.69
CA TRP A 106 12.72 24.42 -21.81
C TRP A 106 13.01 25.10 -23.16
N LYS A 107 14.05 25.95 -23.27
CA LYS A 107 14.26 26.82 -24.43
C LYS A 107 14.70 26.11 -25.72
N HIS A 108 14.91 24.80 -25.72
CA HIS A 108 15.42 24.10 -26.91
C HIS A 108 14.43 23.16 -27.62
N CYS A 109 13.21 22.93 -27.10
CA CYS A 109 12.30 21.93 -27.69
C CYS A 109 11.24 22.45 -28.67
N ALA A 110 11.24 23.74 -29.05
CA ALA A 110 10.13 24.32 -29.84
C ALA A 110 10.56 25.01 -31.15
N ALA A 111 11.56 24.50 -31.89
CA ALA A 111 12.03 25.17 -33.11
C ALA A 111 12.27 24.28 -34.34
N THR A 112 11.68 23.08 -34.45
CA THR A 112 11.92 22.24 -35.66
C THR A 112 10.73 21.42 -36.14
N ARG A 113 9.52 22.00 -36.17
CA ARG A 113 8.34 21.26 -36.71
C ARG A 113 7.58 21.92 -37.87
N TRP A 114 7.96 23.10 -38.37
CA TRP A 114 7.10 23.78 -39.36
C TRP A 114 7.80 24.39 -40.59
N ASP A 115 8.88 23.79 -41.07
CA ASP A 115 9.38 24.09 -42.41
C ASP A 115 9.62 22.79 -43.18
N SER A 116 8.60 22.31 -43.89
CA SER A 116 8.70 21.51 -45.14
C SER A 116 7.31 21.03 -45.55
N GLU A 117 6.64 21.77 -46.43
CA GLU A 117 5.93 21.19 -47.57
C GLU A 117 5.70 22.31 -48.60
N THR A 118 6.10 21.98 -49.82
CA THR A 118 6.32 22.80 -51.03
C THR A 118 5.06 23.33 -51.68
#